data_AF-A0A9D7NA55-F1
#
_entry.id   AF-A0A9D7NA55-F1
#
_cell.length_a   1.000
_cell.length_b   1.000
_cell.length_c   1.000
_cell.angle_alpha   90.00
_cell.angle_beta   90.00
_cell.angle_gamma   90.00
#
_symmetry.space_group_name_H-M   'P 1'
#
loop_
_entity.id
_entity.type
_entity.pdbx_description
1 polymer ?
#
loop_
_entity_poly.entity_id
_entity_poly.type
_entity_poly.pdbx_seq_one_letter_code
_entity_poly.pdbx_strand_id
1 'polypeptide(L)'
;MEIADGILQRETALLLNNSRFMQTVHQVIFSCGDSLGVQTGLDMLRQMGIQPFAISGLFTSSELLIQEVERICSTPILRLLDLLEGTELPYLLEVQPSIHVLRAVA
;
A
#
# COMPACT_ATOMS: atom_id res chain seq x y z
N MET A 1 10.34 -8.23 -0.62
CA MET A 1 10.37 -8.43 0.84
C MET A 1 8.99 -8.06 1.35
N GLU A 2 8.27 -9.01 1.96
CA GLU A 2 6.99 -8.72 2.60
C GLU A 2 7.27 -8.34 4.06
N ILE A 3 6.76 -7.19 4.49
CA ILE A 3 6.80 -6.76 5.88
C ILE A 3 5.40 -6.29 6.22
N ALA A 4 4.64 -7.11 6.96
CA ALA A 4 3.86 -6.66 8.11
C ALA A 4 2.88 -7.73 8.58
N ASP A 5 2.89 -7.97 9.89
CA ASP A 5 1.84 -8.66 10.63
C ASP A 5 0.63 -7.70 10.93
N GLY A 6 0.78 -6.40 10.61
CA GLY A 6 -0.30 -5.39 10.65
C GLY A 6 0.21 -3.95 10.85
N ILE A 7 -0.45 -2.96 10.25
CA ILE A 7 -0.05 -1.53 10.32
C ILE A 7 -0.11 -0.94 11.74
N LEU A 8 -0.99 -1.46 12.60
CA LEU A 8 -1.15 -1.03 14.00
C LEU A 8 -0.13 -1.68 14.94
N GLN A 9 0.65 -2.65 14.47
CA GLN A 9 1.67 -3.26 15.29
C GLN A 9 2.86 -2.32 15.47
N ARG A 10 3.44 -2.36 16.67
CA ARG A 10 4.53 -1.47 17.06
C ARG A 10 5.76 -1.65 16.16
N GLU A 11 6.08 -2.89 15.83
CA GLU A 11 7.24 -3.28 15.02
C GLU A 11 7.10 -2.72 13.60
N THR A 12 5.92 -2.88 13.00
CA THR A 12 5.59 -2.29 11.69
C THR A 12 5.68 -0.77 11.76
N ALA A 13 5.10 -0.14 12.79
CA ALA A 13 5.17 1.31 12.96
C ALA A 13 6.62 1.83 13.06
N LEU A 14 7.51 1.12 13.76
CA LEU A 14 8.93 1.48 13.85
C LEU A 14 9.63 1.40 12.49
N LEU A 15 9.31 0.40 11.65
CA LEU A 15 9.87 0.28 10.31
C LEU A 15 9.35 1.37 9.37
N LEU A 16 8.04 1.63 9.38
CA LEU A 16 7.41 2.66 8.53
C LEU A 16 7.91 4.07 8.88
N ASN A 17 8.23 4.34 10.15
CA ASN A 17 8.80 5.62 10.59
C ASN A 17 10.33 5.70 10.41
N ASN A 18 11.01 4.62 10.03
CA ASN A 18 12.45 4.61 9.82
C ASN A 18 12.78 4.99 8.37
N SER A 19 13.19 6.23 8.15
CA SER A 19 13.51 6.75 6.82
C SER A 19 14.60 5.96 6.09
N ARG A 20 15.65 5.50 6.78
CA ARG A 20 16.72 4.69 6.20
C ARG A 20 16.19 3.33 5.72
N PHE A 21 15.28 2.73 6.48
CA PHE A 21 14.62 1.50 6.07
C PHE A 21 13.71 1.76 4.87
N MET A 22 12.85 2.79 4.92
CA MET A 22 11.92 3.11 3.84
C MET A 22 12.63 3.50 2.55
N GLN A 23 13.84 4.05 2.59
CA GLN A 23 14.67 4.27 1.40
C GLN A 23 15.11 2.99 0.68
N THR A 24 15.07 1.83 1.36
CA THR A 24 15.34 0.52 0.75
C THR A 24 14.10 -0.13 0.15
N VAL A 25 12.91 0.41 0.45
CA VAL A 25 11.63 -0.09 -0.06
C VAL A 25 11.36 0.56 -1.41
N HIS A 26 11.22 -0.26 -2.45
CA HIS A 26 10.96 0.25 -3.79
C HIS A 26 9.51 0.74 -3.94
N GLN A 27 8.54 -0.10 -3.53
CA GLN A 27 7.11 0.21 -3.55
C GLN A 27 6.39 -0.47 -2.39
N VAL A 28 5.24 0.06 -2.02
CA VAL A 28 4.35 -0.50 -0.97
C VAL A 28 3.06 -0.98 -1.62
N ILE A 29 2.62 -2.19 -1.29
CA ILE A 29 1.28 -2.69 -1.58
C ILE A 29 0.53 -2.79 -0.26
N PHE A 30 -0.63 -2.16 -0.15
CA PHE A 30 -1.44 -2.20 1.07
C PHE A 30 -2.53 -3.27 0.97
N SER A 31 -2.54 -4.21 1.90
CA SER A 31 -3.52 -5.30 1.94
C SER A 31 -4.60 -5.05 2.98
N CYS A 32 -5.88 -5.25 2.64
CA CYS A 32 -6.99 -5.10 3.57
C CYS A 32 -8.16 -6.08 3.33
N GLY A 33 -9.00 -6.24 4.36
CA GLY A 33 -10.13 -7.16 4.37
C GLY A 33 -11.41 -6.62 3.73
N ASP A 34 -11.67 -5.32 3.86
CA ASP A 34 -12.92 -4.67 3.48
C ASP A 34 -12.71 -3.20 3.04
N SER A 35 -13.75 -2.57 2.50
CA SER A 35 -13.70 -1.21 1.96
C SER A 35 -13.45 -0.12 3.01
N LEU A 36 -13.98 -0.28 4.23
CA LEU A 36 -13.75 0.66 5.34
C LEU A 36 -12.30 0.60 5.83
N GLY A 37 -11.75 -0.61 5.92
CA GLY A 37 -10.36 -0.85 6.24
C GLY A 37 -9.41 -0.32 5.17
N VAL A 38 -9.78 -0.44 3.89
CA VAL A 38 -9.04 0.22 2.79
C VAL A 38 -9.00 1.73 3.00
N GLN A 39 -10.15 2.36 3.24
CA GLN A 39 -10.21 3.81 3.47
C GLN A 39 -9.33 4.23 4.65
N THR A 40 -9.53 3.58 5.80
CA THR A 40 -8.84 3.92 7.05
C THR A 40 -7.33 3.70 6.92
N GLY A 41 -6.93 2.58 6.31
CA GLY A 41 -5.52 2.26 6.09
C GLY A 41 -4.83 3.22 5.14
N LEU A 42 -5.50 3.63 4.06
CA LEU A 42 -4.97 4.65 3.14
C LEU A 42 -4.80 6.00 3.83
N ASP A 43 -5.74 6.41 4.68
CA ASP A 43 -5.62 7.65 5.44
C ASP A 43 -4.45 7.60 6.44
N MET A 44 -4.25 6.45 7.11
CA MET A 44 -3.10 6.24 8.00
C MET A 44 -1.77 6.29 7.24
N LEU A 45 -1.65 5.60 6.11
CA LEU A 45 -0.45 5.62 5.28
C LEU A 45 -0.16 7.03 4.77
N ARG A 46 -1.20 7.78 4.36
CA ARG A 46 -1.06 9.17 3.94
C ARG A 46 -0.53 10.07 5.06
N GLN A 47 -1.01 9.88 6.30
CA GLN A 47 -0.48 10.60 7.46
C GLN A 47 1.00 10.29 7.74
N MET A 48 1.46 9.09 7.38
CA MET A 48 2.87 8.68 7.46
C MET A 48 3.70 9.13 6.23
N GLY A 49 3.10 9.83 5.26
CA GLY A 49 3.77 10.22 4.02
C GLY A 49 4.02 9.07 3.05
N ILE A 50 3.29 7.96 3.20
CA ILE A 50 3.42 6.76 2.37
C ILE A 50 2.24 6.71 1.42
N GLN A 51 2.52 6.71 0.12
CA GLN A 51 1.54 6.40 -0.91
C GLN A 51 1.80 4.99 -1.44
N PRO A 52 0.86 4.04 -1.25
CA PRO A 52 1.02 2.71 -1.81
C PRO A 52 0.95 2.77 -3.34
N PHE A 53 1.75 1.91 -3.98
CA PHE A 53 1.69 1.66 -5.42
C PHE A 53 0.35 1.04 -5.81
N ALA A 54 -0.15 0.13 -4.98
CA ALA A 54 -1.43 -0.53 -5.20
C ALA A 54 -2.06 -0.99 -3.87
N ILE A 55 -3.34 -1.32 -3.92
CA ILE A 55 -4.10 -1.95 -2.84
C ILE A 55 -4.56 -3.35 -3.24
N SER A 56 -4.62 -4.26 -2.28
CA SER A 56 -5.02 -5.65 -2.49
C SER A 56 -5.64 -6.25 -1.22
N GLY A 57 -5.84 -7.56 -1.21
CA GLY A 57 -6.33 -8.32 -0.06
C GLY A 57 -7.72 -8.88 -0.28
N LEU A 58 -8.35 -9.34 0.81
CA LEU A 58 -9.58 -10.12 0.77
C LEU A 58 -10.77 -9.34 0.19
N PHE A 59 -10.78 -8.01 0.30
CA PHE A 59 -11.84 -7.19 -0.29
C PHE A 59 -12.00 -7.40 -1.80
N THR A 60 -10.91 -7.76 -2.49
CA THR A 60 -10.89 -8.04 -3.95
C THR A 60 -11.63 -9.32 -4.34
N SER A 61 -12.10 -10.10 -3.36
CA SER A 61 -12.95 -11.26 -3.59
C SER A 61 -14.43 -10.90 -3.75
N SER A 62 -14.81 -9.62 -3.61
CA SER A 62 -16.17 -9.11 -3.78
C SER A 62 -16.20 -7.91 -4.72
N GLU A 63 -16.91 -8.04 -5.85
CA GLU A 63 -17.09 -6.94 -6.80
C GLU A 63 -17.76 -5.71 -6.16
N LEU A 64 -18.66 -5.92 -5.20
CA LEU A 64 -19.28 -4.82 -4.46
C LEU A 64 -18.26 -4.01 -3.66
N LEU A 65 -17.32 -4.68 -2.98
CA LEU A 65 -16.29 -4.00 -2.20
C LEU A 65 -15.27 -3.30 -3.11
N ILE A 66 -14.94 -3.89 -4.26
CA ILE A 66 -14.10 -3.24 -5.28
C ILE A 66 -14.75 -1.94 -5.74
N GLN A 67 -16.03 -1.97 -6.11
CA GLN A 67 -16.77 -0.77 -6.54
C GLN A 67 -16.88 0.29 -5.44
N GLU A 68 -16.95 -0.11 -4.16
CA GLU A 68 -16.90 0.84 -3.04
C GLU A 68 -15.53 1.51 -2.94
N VAL A 69 -14.46 0.73 -3.07
CA VAL A 69 -13.07 1.21 -3.01
C VAL A 69 -12.73 2.13 -4.19
N GLU A 70 -13.14 1.78 -5.41
CA GLU A 70 -12.94 2.60 -6.61
C GLU A 70 -13.66 3.96 -6.51
N ARG A 71 -14.75 4.04 -5.75
CA ARG A 71 -15.47 5.30 -5.51
C ARG A 71 -14.73 6.24 -4.54
N ILE A 72 -13.83 5.73 -3.70
CA ILE A 72 -13.17 6.50 -2.64
C ILE A 72 -11.68 6.74 -2.89
N CYS A 73 -11.03 5.98 -3.78
CA CYS A 73 -9.63 6.19 -4.12
C CYS A 73 -9.31 5.77 -5.56
N SER A 74 -8.25 6.36 -6.12
CA SER A 74 -7.73 6.04 -7.46
C SER A 74 -6.51 5.12 -7.43
N THR A 75 -6.21 4.50 -6.28
CA THR A 75 -5.06 3.62 -6.14
C THR A 75 -5.33 2.32 -6.89
N PRO A 76 -4.41 1.81 -7.73
CA PRO A 76 -4.59 0.55 -8.45
C PRO A 76 -5.00 -0.60 -7.52
N ILE A 77 -6.00 -1.38 -7.93
CA ILE A 77 -6.45 -2.58 -7.20
C ILE A 77 -5.82 -3.80 -7.84
N LEU A 78 -5.02 -4.55 -7.08
CA LEU A 78 -4.47 -5.83 -7.50
C LEU A 78 -5.30 -6.96 -6.93
N ARG A 79 -5.84 -7.79 -7.81
CA ARG A 79 -6.51 -9.04 -7.45
C ARG A 79 -5.47 -10.13 -7.27
N LEU A 80 -5.91 -11.27 -6.74
CA LEU A 80 -5.05 -12.43 -6.54
C LEU A 80 -4.36 -12.87 -7.85
N LEU A 81 -5.07 -12.87 -8.98
CA LEU A 81 -4.50 -13.27 -10.26
C LEU A 81 -3.39 -12.32 -10.72
N ASP A 82 -3.56 -11.00 -10.56
CA ASP A 82 -2.55 -10.00 -10.92
C ASP A 82 -1.23 -10.23 -10.15
N LEU A 83 -1.35 -10.63 -8.87
CA LEU A 83 -0.20 -10.95 -8.01
C LEU A 83 0.47 -12.29 -8.39
N LEU A 84 -0.32 -13.29 -8.78
CA LEU A 84 0.19 -14.61 -9.17
C LEU A 84 0.90 -14.58 -10.53
N GLU A 85 0.34 -13.83 -11.47
CA GLU A 85 0.86 -13.72 -12.84
C GLU A 85 1.98 -12.68 -12.94
N GLY A 86 2.07 -11.75 -11.97
CA GLY A 86 3.06 -10.68 -11.99
C GLY A 86 2.80 -9.67 -13.09
N THR A 87 1.54 -9.50 -13.51
CA THR A 87 1.12 -8.65 -14.64
C THR A 87 1.59 -7.20 -14.46
N GLU A 88 1.62 -6.73 -13.22
CA GLU A 88 2.03 -5.37 -12.87
C GLU A 88 3.54 -5.22 -12.58
N LEU A 89 4.34 -6.31 -12.67
CA LEU A 89 5.78 -6.24 -12.41
C LEU A 89 6.52 -5.23 -13.31
N PRO A 90 6.23 -5.13 -14.63
CA PRO A 90 6.89 -4.13 -15.47
C PRO A 90 6.63 -2.71 -14.96
N TYR A 91 5.38 -2.39 -14.65
CA TYR A 91 5.02 -1.06 -14.14
C TYR A 91 5.62 -0.80 -12.76
N LEU A 92 5.60 -1.80 -11.87
CA LEU A 92 6.20 -1.71 -10.55
C LEU A 92 7.71 -1.38 -10.61
N LEU A 93 8.43 -1.90 -11.61
CA LEU A 93 9.87 -1.67 -11.80
C LEU A 93 10.19 -0.35 -12.52
N GLU A 94 9.25 0.20 -13.29
CA GLU A 94 9.42 1.47 -14.01
C GLU A 94 9.07 2.70 -13.17
N VAL A 95 8.16 2.55 -12.20
CA VAL A 95 7.71 3.65 -11.35
C VAL A 95 8.81 4.04 -10.35
N GLN A 96 9.15 5.33 -10.31
CA GLN A 96 10.06 5.84 -9.29
C GLN A 96 9.51 5.55 -7.89
N PRO A 97 10.37 5.32 -6.87
CA PRO A 97 9.89 5.03 -5.53
C PRO A 97 8.88 6.07 -5.06
N SER A 98 7.65 5.63 -4.77
CA SER A 98 6.53 6.53 -4.39
C SER A 98 6.72 7.16 -3.01
N ILE A 99 7.81 6.79 -2.33
CA ILE A 99 8.19 7.33 -1.03
C ILE A 99 8.85 8.69 -1.25
N HIS A 100 8.02 9.70 -1.48
CA HIS A 100 8.40 11.07 -1.20
C HIS A 100 8.53 11.22 0.31
N VAL A 101 9.71 10.88 0.85
CA VAL A 101 10.10 11.43 2.16
C VAL A 101 10.12 12.93 1.95
N LEU A 102 9.03 13.60 2.34
CA LEU A 102 8.99 15.05 2.47
C LEU A 102 10.23 15.42 3.27
N ARG A 103 11.18 16.07 2.60
CA ARG A 103 12.30 16.73 3.26
C ARG A 103 11.70 17.64 4.34
N ALA A 104 11.85 17.27 5.60
CA ALA A 104 11.63 18.17 6.71
C ALA A 104 12.51 17.76 7.91
N VAL A 105 13.66 18.45 8.02
CA VAL A 105 14.32 18.95 9.24
C VAL A 105 14.75 17.88 10.26
N ALA A 106 16.03 17.63 10.55
CA ALA A 106 17.17 18.53 10.78
C ALA A 106 18.51 17.90 10.35
#